data_AF-A0A956CZW2-F1
#
_entry.id   AF-A0A956CZW2-F1
#
_cell.length_a   1.000
_cell.length_b   1.000
_cell.length_c   1.000
_cell.angle_alpha   90.00
_cell.angle_beta   90.00
_cell.angle_gamma   90.00
#
_symmetry.space_group_name_H-M   'P 1'
#
loop_
_entity.id
_entity.type
_entity.pdbx_description
1 polymer ?
#
loop_
_entity_poly.entity_id
_entity_poly.type
_entity_poly.pdbx_seq_one_letter_code
_entity_poly.pdbx_strand_id
1 'polypeptide(L)'
;MRDRRRYPRHESWFPVQIDRWFARGLMGCCIDGSASGLLIRSPAQLSAGERIKLTFKVVPTQNEWIRTEAEVIRATRAESTDDPWPVTVALRFAEPILKLEMLFQIADDRRMHGDPRMRRRHSGIRKVTRVLTEDGVELALA
;
A
#
# COMPACT_ATOMS: atom_id res chain seq x y z
N MET A 1 17.38 -13.50 -11.70
CA MET A 1 16.07 -14.04 -11.28
C MET A 1 14.98 -13.14 -11.85
N ARG A 2 14.09 -13.65 -12.72
CA ARG A 2 12.92 -12.87 -13.16
C ARG A 2 11.94 -12.80 -11.99
N ASP A 3 11.68 -11.61 -11.47
CA ASP A 3 10.58 -11.40 -10.55
C ASP A 3 9.30 -11.89 -11.25
N ARG A 4 8.65 -12.91 -10.67
CA ARG A 4 7.47 -13.58 -11.24
C ARG A 4 6.18 -12.81 -10.94
N ARG A 5 6.27 -11.65 -10.29
CA ARG A 5 5.09 -10.86 -9.90
C ARG A 5 4.62 -9.99 -11.06
N ARG A 6 3.30 -10.02 -11.27
CA ARG A 6 2.62 -9.22 -12.30
C ARG A 6 2.42 -7.76 -11.89
N TYR A 7 2.43 -7.48 -10.58
CA TYR A 7 2.19 -6.14 -10.02
C TYR A 7 3.29 -5.78 -9.02
N PRO A 8 3.77 -4.52 -9.03
CA PRO A 8 4.75 -4.04 -8.06
C PRO A 8 4.16 -4.00 -6.65
N ARG A 9 5.05 -3.92 -5.67
CA ARG A 9 4.69 -3.83 -4.26
C ARG A 9 5.04 -2.47 -3.71
N HIS A 10 4.15 -1.97 -2.86
CA HIS A 10 4.24 -0.66 -2.25
C HIS A 10 4.20 -0.82 -0.73
N GLU A 11 5.21 -0.30 -0.06
CA GLU A 11 5.23 -0.26 1.39
C GLU A 11 4.19 0.77 1.86
N SER A 12 3.09 0.31 2.44
CA SER A 12 1.96 1.19 2.76
C SER A 12 1.32 0.80 4.08
N TRP A 13 1.11 1.82 4.91
CA TRP A 13 0.64 1.69 6.28
C TRP A 13 -0.75 2.31 6.42
N PHE A 14 -1.78 1.47 6.50
CA PHE A 14 -3.16 1.92 6.68
C PHE A 14 -4.02 0.85 7.37
N PRO A 15 -5.06 1.26 8.11
CA PRO A 15 -5.96 0.33 8.77
C PRO A 15 -6.81 -0.43 7.74
N VAL A 16 -7.02 -1.71 8.01
CA VAL A 16 -7.87 -2.62 7.23
C VAL A 16 -8.88 -3.25 8.17
N GLN A 17 -10.16 -3.06 7.91
CA GLN A 17 -11.21 -3.83 8.59
C GLN A 17 -11.33 -5.20 7.92
N ILE A 18 -11.42 -6.24 8.73
CA ILE A 18 -11.51 -7.64 8.35
C ILE A 18 -12.81 -8.19 8.89
N ASP A 19 -13.66 -8.68 8.00
CA ASP A 19 -14.90 -9.35 8.32
C ASP A 19 -14.80 -10.83 7.92
N ARG A 20 -14.93 -11.69 8.93
CA ARG A 20 -14.97 -13.16 8.81
C ARG A 20 -16.41 -13.63 8.81
N TRP A 21 -16.64 -14.90 8.48
CA TRP A 21 -17.98 -15.50 8.50
C TRP A 21 -18.66 -15.40 9.88
N PHE A 22 -17.90 -15.63 10.96
CA PHE A 22 -18.40 -15.70 12.34
C PHE A 22 -17.99 -14.52 13.23
N ALA A 23 -17.20 -13.57 12.71
CA ALA A 23 -16.73 -12.42 13.48
C ALA A 23 -16.56 -11.21 12.55
N ARG A 24 -17.07 -10.04 12.95
CA ARG A 24 -16.98 -8.79 12.19
C ARG A 24 -16.13 -7.76 12.93
N GLY A 25 -15.58 -6.81 12.19
CA GLY A 25 -14.91 -5.64 12.76
C GLY A 25 -13.52 -5.91 13.34
N LEU A 26 -12.85 -6.98 12.94
CA LEU A 26 -11.44 -7.17 13.30
C LEU A 26 -10.59 -6.13 12.58
N MET A 27 -9.73 -5.44 13.29
CA MET A 27 -8.82 -4.46 12.68
C MET A 27 -7.47 -5.11 12.40
N GLY A 28 -6.95 -4.87 11.20
CA GLY A 28 -5.61 -5.16 10.73
C GLY A 28 -4.89 -3.87 10.34
N CYS A 29 -3.58 -3.93 10.17
CA CYS A 29 -2.78 -2.86 9.58
C CYS A 29 -2.07 -3.39 8.34
N CYS A 30 -2.33 -2.81 7.17
CA CYS A 30 -1.53 -3.09 5.98
C CYS A 30 -0.10 -2.59 6.22
N ILE A 31 0.89 -3.34 5.73
CA ILE A 31 2.31 -2.95 5.73
C ILE A 31 2.92 -3.00 4.32
N ASP A 32 2.34 -3.77 3.41
CA ASP A 32 2.78 -3.92 2.03
C ASP A 32 1.57 -4.27 1.14
N GLY A 33 1.47 -3.70 -0.05
CA GLY A 33 0.31 -3.86 -0.92
C GLY A 33 0.64 -3.87 -2.41
N SER A 34 -0.26 -4.45 -3.21
CA SER A 34 -0.24 -4.43 -4.69
C SER A 34 -1.67 -4.50 -5.22
N ALA A 35 -1.88 -4.35 -6.52
CA ALA A 35 -3.18 -4.62 -7.13
C ALA A 35 -3.72 -6.03 -6.89
N SER A 36 -2.87 -7.01 -6.56
CA SER A 36 -3.28 -8.41 -6.38
C SER A 36 -3.51 -8.86 -4.95
N GLY A 37 -3.12 -8.04 -3.96
CA GLY A 37 -3.22 -8.45 -2.57
C GLY A 37 -2.49 -7.53 -1.60
N LEU A 38 -2.63 -7.85 -0.31
CA LEU A 38 -2.05 -7.12 0.81
C LEU A 38 -1.24 -8.05 1.70
N LEU A 39 -0.23 -7.50 2.35
CA LEU A 39 0.39 -8.03 3.55
C LEU A 39 -0.09 -7.18 4.72
N ILE A 40 -0.71 -7.82 5.70
CA ILE A 40 -1.24 -7.13 6.87
C ILE A 40 -0.62 -7.70 8.15
N ARG A 41 -0.60 -6.89 9.19
CA ARG A 41 -0.46 -7.33 10.57
C ARG A 41 -1.83 -7.38 11.25
N SER A 42 -2.07 -8.38 12.09
CA SER A 42 -3.35 -8.64 12.73
C SER A 42 -3.14 -9.11 14.18
N PRO A 43 -4.02 -8.72 15.11
CA PRO A 43 -4.06 -9.29 16.46
C PRO A 43 -4.66 -10.70 16.45
N ALA A 44 -5.49 -11.02 15.46
CA ALA A 44 -6.20 -12.27 15.33
C ALA A 44 -5.47 -13.26 14.41
N GLN A 45 -5.49 -14.53 14.81
CA GLN A 45 -5.06 -15.63 13.97
C GLN A 45 -6.03 -15.85 12.81
N LEU A 46 -5.49 -15.86 11.59
CA LEU A 46 -6.20 -16.21 10.36
C LEU A 46 -5.61 -17.51 9.80
N SER A 47 -6.44 -18.33 9.18
CA SER A 47 -6.02 -19.63 8.64
C SER A 47 -5.75 -19.54 7.15
N ALA A 48 -4.72 -20.23 6.65
CA ALA A 48 -4.50 -20.32 5.20
C ALA A 48 -5.71 -20.96 4.50
N GLY A 49 -6.07 -20.45 3.32
CA GLY A 49 -7.27 -20.83 2.57
C GLY A 49 -8.57 -20.15 3.05
N GLU A 50 -8.54 -19.46 4.19
CA GLU A 50 -9.72 -18.74 4.70
C GLU A 50 -10.10 -17.58 3.77
N ARG A 51 -11.39 -17.47 3.43
CA ARG A 51 -11.95 -16.34 2.69
C ARG A 51 -12.49 -15.29 3.66
N ILE A 52 -12.07 -14.04 3.47
CA ILE A 52 -12.42 -12.90 4.31
C ILE A 52 -12.87 -11.72 3.45
N LYS A 53 -13.65 -10.83 4.04
CA LYS A 53 -14.00 -9.53 3.45
C LYS A 53 -13.11 -8.46 4.05
N LEU A 54 -12.60 -7.58 3.20
CA LEU A 54 -11.73 -6.47 3.58
C LEU A 54 -12.41 -5.16 3.26
N THR A 55 -12.29 -4.18 4.17
CA THR A 55 -12.70 -2.80 3.95
C THR A 55 -11.57 -1.86 4.36
N PHE A 56 -11.09 -1.01 3.45
CA PHE A 56 -9.94 -0.13 3.73
C PHE A 56 -9.92 1.15 2.89
N LYS A 57 -9.09 2.11 3.31
CA LYS A 57 -8.68 3.26 2.50
C LYS A 57 -7.16 3.31 2.43
N VAL A 58 -6.61 3.44 1.22
CA VAL A 58 -5.16 3.58 1.02
C VAL A 58 -4.73 5.00 1.32
N VAL A 59 -5.50 5.97 0.80
CA VAL A 59 -5.26 7.40 1.00
C VAL A 59 -6.36 7.96 1.91
N PRO A 60 -6.06 8.59 3.06
CA PRO A 60 -7.10 9.04 4.00
C PRO A 60 -8.11 10.02 3.40
N THR A 61 -7.66 10.89 2.49
CA THR A 61 -8.48 11.89 1.81
C THR A 61 -9.34 11.30 0.68
N GLN A 62 -9.24 10.00 0.39
CA GLN A 62 -10.07 9.39 -0.64
C GLN A 62 -11.53 9.32 -0.15
N ASN A 63 -12.48 9.64 -1.04
CA ASN A 63 -13.89 9.64 -0.68
C ASN A 63 -14.45 8.22 -0.52
N GLU A 64 -13.93 7.27 -1.28
CA GLU A 64 -14.48 5.91 -1.37
C GLU A 64 -13.72 4.90 -0.49
N TRP A 65 -14.45 4.05 0.24
CA TRP A 65 -13.87 2.86 0.87
C TRP A 65 -13.74 1.73 -0.16
N ILE A 66 -12.58 1.06 -0.17
CA ILE A 66 -12.38 -0.13 -0.99
C ILE A 66 -12.90 -1.32 -0.22
N ARG A 67 -13.82 -2.07 -0.83
CA ARG A 67 -14.37 -3.32 -0.29
C ARG A 67 -14.07 -4.45 -1.25
N THR A 68 -13.51 -5.54 -0.75
CA THR A 68 -13.12 -6.68 -1.58
C THR A 68 -13.11 -8.00 -0.79
N GLU A 69 -13.21 -9.12 -1.50
CA GLU A 69 -12.96 -10.44 -0.94
C GLU A 69 -11.50 -10.83 -1.15
N ALA A 70 -10.94 -11.51 -0.15
CA ALA A 70 -9.58 -12.00 -0.19
C ALA A 70 -9.46 -13.40 0.41
N GLU A 71 -8.49 -14.14 -0.08
CA GLU A 71 -8.06 -15.42 0.48
C GLU A 71 -6.76 -15.24 1.26
N VAL A 72 -6.70 -15.82 2.44
CA VAL A 72 -5.47 -15.91 3.23
C VAL A 72 -4.54 -16.92 2.57
N ILE A 73 -3.43 -16.45 2.01
CA ILE A 73 -2.43 -17.33 1.39
C ILE A 73 -1.52 -17.96 2.43
N ARG A 74 -1.15 -17.17 3.45
CA ARG A 74 -0.35 -17.64 4.59
C ARG A 74 -0.51 -16.69 5.76
N ALA A 75 -0.38 -17.23 6.95
CA ALA A 75 -0.28 -16.48 8.19
C ALA A 75 0.93 -16.97 8.98
N THR A 76 1.71 -16.04 9.52
CA THR A 76 2.90 -16.33 10.34
C THR A 76 2.78 -15.54 11.62
N ARG A 77 2.89 -16.23 12.75
CA ARG A 77 2.91 -15.60 14.07
C ARG A 77 4.36 -15.33 14.46
N ALA A 78 4.64 -14.14 14.97
CA ALA A 78 5.91 -13.83 15.61
C ALA A 78 6.09 -14.67 16.88
N GLU A 79 7.33 -15.03 17.19
CA GLU A 79 7.65 -15.80 18.40
C GLU A 79 7.48 -14.96 19.68
N SER A 80 7.67 -13.64 19.58
CA SER A 80 7.43 -12.72 20.69
C SER A 80 5.93 -12.61 21.01
N THR A 81 5.60 -12.83 22.28
CA THR A 81 4.22 -12.74 22.80
C THR A 81 3.77 -11.32 23.11
N ASP A 82 4.70 -10.37 23.15
CA ASP A 82 4.44 -9.00 23.64
C ASP A 82 4.06 -8.03 22.51
N ASP A 83 4.12 -8.49 21.26
CA ASP A 83 3.71 -7.67 20.12
C ASP A 83 2.17 -7.64 20.01
N PRO A 84 1.53 -6.46 20.05
CA PRO A 84 0.07 -6.35 19.93
C PRO A 84 -0.46 -6.75 18.53
N TRP A 85 0.42 -6.92 17.54
CA TRP A 85 0.10 -7.34 16.18
C TRP A 85 0.94 -8.55 15.76
N PRO A 86 0.86 -9.68 16.50
CA PRO A 86 1.83 -10.76 16.39
C PRO A 86 1.67 -11.56 15.10
N VAL A 87 0.55 -11.44 14.38
CA VAL A 87 0.28 -12.23 13.17
C VAL A 87 0.50 -11.40 11.92
N THR A 88 1.41 -11.85 11.05
CA THR A 88 1.57 -11.33 9.70
C THR A 88 0.81 -12.23 8.72
N VAL A 89 -0.05 -11.63 7.90
CA VAL A 89 -0.96 -12.36 7.02
C VAL A 89 -0.82 -11.85 5.59
N ALA A 90 -0.51 -12.76 4.65
CA ALA A 90 -0.51 -12.45 3.23
C ALA A 90 -1.86 -12.82 2.63
N LEU A 91 -2.49 -11.85 1.98
CA LEU A 91 -3.83 -11.92 1.41
C LEU A 91 -3.74 -11.78 -0.11
N ARG A 92 -4.52 -12.59 -0.83
CA ARG A 92 -4.72 -12.46 -2.27
C ARG A 92 -6.16 -12.05 -2.52
N PHE A 93 -6.38 -10.98 -3.27
CA PHE A 93 -7.74 -10.60 -3.66
C PHE A 93 -8.34 -11.64 -4.61
N ALA A 94 -9.67 -11.79 -4.56
CA ALA A 94 -10.39 -12.63 -5.52
C ALA A 94 -10.14 -12.18 -6.96
N GLU A 95 -10.12 -10.86 -7.18
CA GLU A 95 -9.77 -10.22 -8.45
C GLU A 95 -8.78 -9.07 -8.22
N PRO A 96 -7.84 -8.81 -9.16
CA PRO A 96 -6.94 -7.67 -9.06
C PRO A 96 -7.70 -6.34 -9.07
N ILE A 97 -7.35 -5.43 -8.15
CA ILE A 97 -7.94 -4.10 -8.05
C ILE A 97 -6.97 -3.10 -8.66
N LEU A 98 -7.07 -2.89 -9.98
CA LEU A 98 -6.09 -2.09 -10.74
C LEU A 98 -5.99 -0.63 -10.26
N LYS A 99 -7.08 -0.06 -9.72
CA LYS A 99 -7.06 1.30 -9.15
C LYS A 99 -6.10 1.45 -7.96
N LEU A 100 -5.69 0.35 -7.32
CA LEU A 100 -4.75 0.39 -6.21
C LEU A 100 -3.36 0.84 -6.61
N GLU A 101 -2.88 0.53 -7.82
CA GLU A 101 -1.54 0.95 -8.28
C GLU A 101 -1.41 2.49 -8.23
N MET A 102 -2.41 3.19 -8.77
CA MET A 102 -2.47 4.65 -8.72
C MET A 102 -2.57 5.16 -7.28
N LEU A 103 -3.37 4.52 -6.43
CA LEU A 103 -3.55 4.95 -5.04
C LEU A 103 -2.28 4.74 -4.20
N PHE A 104 -1.55 3.65 -4.44
CA PHE A 104 -0.27 3.41 -3.79
C PHE A 104 0.79 4.42 -4.25
N GLN A 105 0.85 4.73 -5.56
CA GLN A 105 1.73 5.78 -6.05
C GLN A 105 1.43 7.13 -5.37
N ILE A 106 0.16 7.52 -5.27
CA ILE A 106 -0.25 8.75 -4.57
C ILE A 106 0.16 8.70 -3.09
N ALA A 107 0.03 7.55 -2.42
CA ALA A 107 0.42 7.37 -1.03
C ALA A 107 1.93 7.48 -0.85
N ASP A 108 2.71 6.89 -1.75
CA ASP A 108 4.17 6.96 -1.77
C ASP A 108 4.65 8.40 -2.01
N ASP A 109 4.09 9.09 -2.99
CA ASP A 109 4.42 10.49 -3.29
C ASP A 109 4.12 11.40 -2.09
N ARG A 110 2.98 11.19 -1.41
CA ARG A 110 2.63 11.95 -0.20
C ARG A 110 3.57 11.65 0.95
N ARG A 111 4.07 10.42 1.10
CA ARG A 111 5.08 10.10 2.11
C ARG A 111 6.39 10.81 1.81
N MET A 112 6.81 10.84 0.55
CA MET A 112 8.04 11.50 0.11
C MET A 112 7.98 13.03 0.23
N HIS A 113 6.80 13.63 0.08
CA HIS A 113 6.63 15.09 0.08
C HIS A 113 6.04 15.67 1.38
N GLY A 114 5.46 14.84 2.25
CA GLY A 114 4.83 15.24 3.52
C GLY A 114 5.77 15.29 4.73
N ASP A 115 6.99 14.73 4.65
CA ASP A 115 7.96 14.75 5.75
C ASP A 115 9.09 15.77 5.50
N PRO A 116 9.15 16.90 6.24
CA PRO A 116 10.26 17.86 6.14
C PRO A 116 11.62 17.29 6.55
N ARG A 117 11.69 16.13 7.22
CA ARG A 117 12.94 15.48 7.66
C ARG A 117 13.59 14.59 6.60
N MET A 118 12.87 14.20 5.54
CA MET A 118 13.42 13.40 4.43
C MET A 118 13.91 14.22 3.23
N ARG A 119 13.99 15.55 3.35
CA ARG A 119 14.51 16.45 2.28
C ARG A 119 15.99 16.23 1.91
N ARG A 120 16.70 15.30 2.54
CA ARG A 120 18.12 15.01 2.24
C ARG A 120 18.31 13.55 1.81
N ARG A 121 17.92 13.24 0.58
CA ARG A 121 18.58 12.27 -0.31
C ARG A 121 17.84 12.33 -1.65
N HIS A 122 18.60 12.58 -2.73
CA HIS A 122 18.17 12.81 -4.12
C HIS A 122 17.97 14.29 -4.54
N SER A 123 19.04 15.11 -4.40
CA SER A 123 19.27 16.18 -5.39
C SER A 123 20.01 15.60 -6.59
N GLY A 124 19.27 14.91 -7.45
CA GLY A 124 19.75 14.44 -8.76
C GLY A 124 18.81 14.85 -9.90
N ILE A 125 17.85 15.75 -9.65
CA ILE A 125 16.96 16.27 -10.67
C ILE A 125 17.46 17.65 -11.06
N ARG A 126 18.08 17.75 -12.24
CA ARG A 126 18.40 19.04 -12.88
C ARG A 126 17.08 19.80 -13.07
N LYS A 127 16.99 21.00 -12.49
CA LYS A 127 15.91 21.93 -12.81
C LYS A 127 16.08 22.38 -14.26
N VAL A 128 15.15 22.00 -15.12
CA VAL A 128 14.97 22.68 -16.41
C VAL A 128 14.08 23.89 -16.15
N THR A 129 14.66 25.08 -16.18
CA THR A 129 13.92 26.33 -16.08
C THR A 129 13.44 26.69 -17.48
N ARG A 130 12.12 26.64 -17.71
CA ARG A 130 11.54 27.27 -18.91
C ARG A 130 11.50 28.78 -18.67
N VAL A 131 12.32 29.52 -19.41
CA VAL A 131 12.20 30.97 -19.53
C VAL A 131 11.24 31.24 -20.68
N LEU A 132 10.14 31.92 -20.40
CA LEU A 132 9.23 32.42 -21.43
C LEU A 132 9.72 33.80 -21.87
N THR A 133 10.20 33.90 -23.10
CA THR A 133 10.37 35.17 -23.83
C THR A 133 9.42 35.18 -25.01
N GLU A 134 8.97 36.38 -25.40
CA GLU A 134 7.79 36.60 -26.25
C GLU A 134 7.85 36.01 -27.67
N ASP A 135 9.00 35.45 -28.11
CA ASP A 135 9.18 34.91 -29.48
C ASP A 135 9.46 33.39 -29.58
N GLY A 136 9.23 32.60 -28.53
CA GLY A 136 9.28 31.13 -28.59
C GLY A 136 10.24 30.45 -27.61
N VAL A 137 9.95 29.17 -27.31
CA VAL A 137 10.57 28.43 -26.20
C VAL A 137 11.91 27.80 -26.63
N GLU A 138 13.00 28.20 -26.01
CA GLU A 138 14.27 27.46 -26.06
C GLU A 138 14.56 26.79 -24.70
N LEU A 139 14.96 25.51 -24.73
CA LEU A 139 15.29 24.73 -23.54
C LEU A 139 16.77 24.94 -23.20
N ALA A 140 17.06 25.74 -22.17
CA ALA A 140 18.39 25.82 -21.59
C ALA A 140 18.59 24.74 -20.51
N LEU A 141 19.65 23.94 -20.65
CA LEU A 141 20.12 23.03 -19.61
C LEU A 141 21.05 23.80 -18.66
N ALA A 142 20.79 23.70 -17.36
CA ALA A 142 21.76 24.05 -16.31
C ALA A 142 22.60 22.83 -15.89
#